data_AF-A0A1F5CRJ6-F1
#
_entry.id   AF-A0A1F5CRJ6-F1
#
_cell.length_a   1.000
_cell.length_b   1.000
_cell.length_c   1.000
_cell.angle_alpha   90.00
_cell.angle_beta   90.00
_cell.angle_gamma   90.00
#
_symmetry.space_group_name_H-M   'P 1'
#
loop_
_entity.id
_entity.type
_entity.pdbx_description
1 polymer ?
#
loop_
_entity_poly.entity_id
_entity_poly.type
_entity_poly.pdbx_seq_one_letter_code
_entity_poly.pdbx_strand_id
1 'polypeptide(L)'
;MSSEQMREARRDVDAAISVWRGVIEELLNDRVEYAILKGSASKPWDSPVDYVPVVSDLDIHMATRCGGPLFPLSREGFLRSLEATRIIEERFLELRPRHIHIPRSQVVVMKEEHADWLPEAPGEVSALYGEVPLKPPEPTERLRARDLAELKSLGPLLDRLPEQVIDRIDLEYYRVLRMVCYVVSPSPVRVLSQMHPDPKHLWALNRTGVIRELKRYGFGELADAYVDYYMAGWAAFTGGFRDNEAMRCLLARAYTVLELSHRAVQEVSA
;
A
#
# COMPACT_ATOMS: atom_id res chain seq x y z
N MET A 1 19.28 0.20 9.02
CA MET A 1 18.65 1.35 8.35
C MET A 1 18.90 2.58 9.20
N SER A 2 19.50 3.63 8.66
CA SER A 2 19.77 4.85 9.43
C SER A 2 18.54 5.76 9.49
N SER A 3 18.42 6.58 10.54
CA SER A 3 17.39 7.61 10.62
C SER A 3 17.47 8.62 9.48
N GLU A 4 18.64 8.77 8.85
CA GLU A 4 18.85 9.63 7.69
C GLU A 4 18.16 9.07 6.43
N GLN A 5 18.29 7.77 6.17
CA GLN A 5 17.65 7.12 5.02
C GLN A 5 16.11 7.24 5.08
N MET A 6 15.52 7.09 6.28
CA MET A 6 14.08 7.32 6.46
C MET A 6 13.67 8.76 6.16
N ARG A 7 14.47 9.75 6.61
CA ARG A 7 14.19 11.16 6.31
C ARG A 7 14.29 11.47 4.83
N GLU A 8 15.27 10.90 4.12
CA GLU A 8 15.38 11.06 2.67
C GLU A 8 14.23 10.39 1.93
N ALA A 9 13.84 9.16 2.32
CA ALA A 9 12.65 8.50 1.77
C ALA A 9 11.38 9.34 1.97
N ARG A 10 11.25 10.01 3.12
CA ARG A 10 10.11 10.89 3.41
C ARG A 10 10.09 12.11 2.49
N ARG A 11 11.25 12.74 2.28
CA ARG A 11 11.40 13.86 1.36
C ARG A 11 11.04 13.47 -0.08
N ASP A 12 11.42 12.28 -0.50
CA ASP A 12 11.05 11.74 -1.80
C ASP A 12 9.53 11.53 -1.89
N VAL A 13 8.89 10.95 -0.85
CA VAL A 13 7.43 10.82 -0.79
C VAL A 13 6.71 12.16 -0.86
N ASP A 14 7.11 13.14 -0.04
CA ASP A 14 6.47 14.46 0.00
C ASP A 14 6.63 15.19 -1.35
N ALA A 15 7.79 15.07 -2.00
CA ALA A 15 8.02 15.61 -3.33
C ALA A 15 7.12 14.96 -4.40
N ALA A 16 7.00 13.63 -4.40
CA ALA A 16 6.13 12.93 -5.33
C ALA A 16 4.65 13.29 -5.13
N ILE A 17 4.20 13.47 -3.88
CA ILE A 17 2.85 13.97 -3.57
C ILE A 17 2.64 15.37 -4.17
N SER A 18 3.61 16.27 -4.03
CA SER A 18 3.56 17.61 -4.62
C SER A 18 3.44 17.56 -6.14
N VAL A 19 4.25 16.72 -6.79
CA VAL A 19 4.20 16.52 -8.25
C VAL A 19 2.82 16.01 -8.68
N TRP A 20 2.25 15.03 -7.98
CA TRP A 20 0.92 14.52 -8.28
C TRP A 20 -0.17 15.59 -8.20
N ARG A 21 -0.11 16.48 -7.20
CA ARG A 21 -1.06 17.60 -7.09
C ARG A 21 -1.01 18.47 -8.34
N GLY A 22 0.18 18.93 -8.74
CA GLY A 22 0.35 19.76 -9.94
C GLY A 22 -0.09 19.04 -11.22
N VAL A 23 0.24 17.75 -11.36
CA VAL A 23 -0.17 16.98 -12.54
C VAL A 23 -1.69 16.80 -12.62
N ILE A 24 -2.36 16.55 -11.50
CA ILE A 24 -3.83 16.46 -11.47
C ILE A 24 -4.44 17.82 -11.85
N GLU A 25 -3.95 18.90 -11.24
CA GLU A 25 -4.44 20.26 -11.49
C GLU A 25 -4.23 20.74 -12.92
N GLU A 26 -3.13 20.37 -13.56
CA GLU A 26 -2.78 20.88 -14.89
C GLU A 26 -3.27 19.97 -16.03
N LEU A 27 -3.18 18.65 -15.86
CA LEU A 27 -3.40 17.69 -16.95
C LEU A 27 -4.70 16.90 -16.84
N LEU A 28 -5.25 16.77 -15.63
CA LEU A 28 -6.39 15.89 -15.36
C LEU A 28 -7.61 16.62 -14.80
N ASN A 29 -7.54 17.96 -14.61
CA ASN A 29 -8.59 18.75 -13.97
C ASN A 29 -9.94 18.72 -14.69
N ASP A 30 -9.94 18.41 -15.99
CA ASP A 30 -11.15 18.33 -16.81
C ASP A 30 -11.86 16.98 -16.59
N ARG A 31 -11.14 15.98 -16.06
CA ARG A 31 -11.59 14.60 -15.87
C ARG A 31 -11.77 14.20 -14.43
N VAL A 32 -10.91 14.67 -13.52
CA VAL A 32 -10.91 14.29 -12.11
C VAL A 32 -11.88 15.19 -11.35
N GLU A 33 -12.73 14.57 -10.55
CA GLU A 33 -13.64 15.27 -9.63
C GLU A 33 -12.97 15.50 -8.28
N TYR A 34 -12.40 14.43 -7.72
CA TYR A 34 -11.55 14.49 -6.52
C TYR A 34 -10.48 13.41 -6.56
N ALA A 35 -9.39 13.63 -5.81
CA ALA A 35 -8.33 12.66 -5.62
C ALA A 35 -7.88 12.64 -4.15
N ILE A 36 -7.66 11.44 -3.62
CA ILE A 36 -7.20 11.22 -2.24
C ILE A 36 -5.95 10.35 -2.22
N LEU A 37 -5.11 10.60 -1.22
CA LEU A 37 -3.97 9.78 -0.87
C LEU A 37 -4.29 8.95 0.38
N LYS A 38 -4.06 7.64 0.29
CA LYS A 38 -4.20 6.67 1.38
C LYS A 38 -2.88 5.93 1.62
N GLY A 39 -2.92 4.98 2.56
CA GLY A 39 -1.83 4.04 2.77
C GLY A 39 -0.70 4.58 3.64
N SER A 40 0.44 3.89 3.60
CA SER A 40 1.58 4.20 4.47
C SER A 40 2.27 5.52 4.18
N ALA A 41 2.15 6.02 2.95
CA ALA A 41 2.80 7.26 2.53
C ALA A 41 2.23 8.51 3.22
N SER A 42 0.94 8.50 3.57
CA SER A 42 0.28 9.63 4.25
C SER A 42 0.37 9.59 5.78
N LYS A 43 0.77 8.44 6.36
CA LYS A 43 0.83 8.26 7.81
C LYS A 43 2.15 8.79 8.42
N PRO A 44 2.19 9.10 9.73
CA PRO A 44 3.44 9.34 10.45
C PRO A 44 4.34 8.11 10.46
N TRP A 45 5.66 8.30 10.39
CA TRP A 45 6.64 7.22 10.43
C TRP A 45 7.45 7.28 11.72
N ASP A 46 7.24 6.30 12.59
CA ASP A 46 7.91 6.18 13.88
C ASP A 46 9.10 5.22 13.82
N SER A 47 9.11 4.29 12.86
CA SER A 47 10.21 3.35 12.67
C SER A 47 10.40 2.93 11.20
N PRO A 48 11.51 2.26 10.84
CA PRO A 48 11.80 1.88 9.45
C PRO A 48 10.74 0.99 8.80
N VAL A 49 9.90 0.32 9.56
CA VAL A 49 8.85 -0.54 9.00
C VAL A 49 7.69 0.28 8.42
N ASP A 50 7.51 1.54 8.85
CA ASP A 50 6.35 2.35 8.47
C ASP A 50 6.32 2.70 6.98
N TYR A 51 7.49 2.77 6.34
CA TYR A 51 7.62 2.93 4.90
C TYR A 51 8.90 2.27 4.40
N VAL A 52 8.75 1.42 3.37
CA VAL A 52 9.84 0.72 2.72
C VAL A 52 9.72 0.91 1.21
N PRO A 53 10.68 1.56 0.53
CA PRO A 53 10.56 1.96 -0.88
C PRO A 53 10.14 0.86 -1.86
N VAL A 54 10.64 -0.36 -1.67
CA VAL A 54 10.33 -1.48 -2.57
C VAL A 54 8.94 -2.07 -2.33
N VAL A 55 8.42 -1.96 -1.11
CA VAL A 55 7.15 -2.56 -0.69
C VAL A 55 6.01 -1.54 -0.77
N SER A 56 6.27 -0.31 -0.37
CA SER A 56 5.28 0.76 -0.19
C SER A 56 5.06 1.54 -1.49
N ASP A 57 3.86 2.10 -1.63
CA ASP A 57 3.38 2.93 -2.72
C ASP A 57 2.80 4.25 -2.20
N LEU A 58 2.52 5.14 -3.14
CA LEU A 58 1.54 6.20 -3.03
C LEU A 58 0.20 5.66 -3.53
N ASP A 59 -0.70 5.30 -2.62
CA ASP A 59 -2.05 4.86 -2.96
C ASP A 59 -2.93 6.07 -3.29
N ILE A 60 -3.08 6.34 -4.59
CA ILE A 60 -3.81 7.51 -5.10
C ILE A 60 -5.14 7.03 -5.67
N HIS A 61 -6.22 7.41 -5.02
CA HIS A 61 -7.57 7.07 -5.44
C HIS A 61 -8.21 8.28 -6.10
N MET A 62 -8.64 8.15 -7.36
CA MET A 62 -9.18 9.24 -8.17
C MET A 62 -10.60 8.94 -8.61
N ALA A 63 -11.55 9.82 -8.30
CA ALA A 63 -12.86 9.78 -8.93
C ALA A 63 -12.88 10.67 -10.16
N THR A 64 -13.55 10.17 -11.20
CA THR A 64 -13.68 10.85 -12.48
C THR A 64 -15.08 11.41 -12.64
N ARG A 65 -15.19 12.55 -13.31
CA ARG A 65 -16.46 13.19 -13.63
C ARG A 65 -17.32 12.22 -14.44
N CYS A 66 -18.57 12.04 -14.00
CA CYS A 66 -19.55 11.14 -14.60
C CYS A 66 -19.07 9.67 -14.69
N GLY A 67 -18.09 9.24 -13.88
CA GLY A 67 -17.56 7.87 -13.90
C GLY A 67 -16.81 7.50 -15.19
N GLY A 68 -16.39 8.49 -15.98
CA GLY A 68 -15.63 8.26 -17.22
C GLY A 68 -14.22 7.71 -16.98
N PRO A 69 -13.53 7.23 -18.02
CA PRO A 69 -12.15 6.78 -17.85
C PRO A 69 -11.21 7.99 -17.65
N LEU A 70 -10.12 7.80 -16.91
CA LEU A 70 -9.12 8.85 -16.66
C LEU A 70 -8.45 9.34 -17.98
N PHE A 71 -8.25 8.40 -18.90
CA PHE A 71 -7.77 8.65 -20.26
C PHE A 71 -8.72 8.01 -21.28
N PRO A 72 -8.81 8.52 -22.52
CA PRO A 72 -9.60 7.88 -23.57
C PRO A 72 -9.25 6.38 -23.76
N LEU A 73 -10.25 5.53 -24.03
CA LEU A 73 -10.04 4.11 -24.31
C LEU A 73 -9.59 3.89 -25.76
N SER A 74 -8.46 4.49 -26.11
CA SER A 74 -7.91 4.49 -27.46
C SER A 74 -6.39 4.48 -27.42
N ARG A 75 -5.75 4.29 -28.58
CA ARG A 75 -4.29 4.46 -28.72
C ARG A 75 -3.82 5.83 -28.23
N GLU A 76 -4.59 6.88 -28.50
CA GLU A 76 -4.28 8.23 -28.04
C GLU A 76 -4.31 8.31 -26.51
N GLY A 77 -5.33 7.75 -25.86
CA GLY A 77 -5.38 7.75 -24.39
C GLY A 77 -4.27 6.92 -23.75
N PHE A 78 -3.86 5.80 -24.38
CA PHE A 78 -2.67 5.06 -23.96
C PHE A 78 -1.40 5.93 -24.05
N LEU A 79 -1.17 6.61 -25.17
CA LEU A 79 -0.01 7.51 -25.32
C LEU A 79 -0.05 8.68 -24.33
N ARG A 80 -1.23 9.27 -24.10
CA ARG A 80 -1.41 10.32 -23.08
C ARG A 80 -1.14 9.81 -21.66
N SER A 81 -1.46 8.55 -21.37
CA SER A 81 -1.13 7.96 -20.07
C SER A 81 0.37 7.79 -19.87
N LEU A 82 1.10 7.34 -20.91
CA LEU A 82 2.56 7.27 -20.88
C LEU A 82 3.19 8.65 -20.73
N GLU A 83 2.66 9.63 -21.45
CA GLU A 83 3.11 11.01 -21.35
C GLU A 83 2.89 11.60 -19.96
N ALA A 84 1.74 11.33 -19.33
CA ALA A 84 1.50 11.72 -17.95
C ALA A 84 2.52 11.09 -17.00
N THR A 85 2.84 9.80 -17.17
CA THR A 85 3.88 9.14 -16.34
C THR A 85 5.26 9.74 -16.54
N ARG A 86 5.63 10.12 -17.78
CA ARG A 86 6.89 10.82 -18.09
C ARG A 86 6.96 12.17 -17.39
N ILE A 87 5.89 12.97 -17.46
CA ILE A 87 5.83 14.29 -16.82
C ILE A 87 5.95 14.17 -15.29
N ILE A 88 5.30 13.17 -14.69
CA ILE A 88 5.42 12.90 -13.25
C ILE A 88 6.88 12.59 -12.87
N GLU A 89 7.51 11.69 -13.62
CA GLU A 89 8.91 11.30 -13.39
C GLU A 89 9.86 12.49 -13.54
N GLU A 90 9.75 13.25 -14.62
CA GLU A 90 10.62 14.40 -14.88
C GLU A 90 10.49 15.48 -13.81
N ARG A 91 9.27 15.88 -13.45
CA ARG A 91 9.04 16.87 -12.40
C ARG A 91 9.54 16.39 -11.04
N PHE A 92 9.42 15.09 -10.76
CA PHE A 92 9.99 14.51 -9.55
C PHE A 92 11.52 14.63 -9.54
N LEU A 93 12.18 14.25 -10.64
CA LEU A 93 13.63 14.30 -10.78
C LEU A 93 14.18 15.74 -10.70
N GLU A 94 13.44 16.72 -11.24
CA GLU A 94 13.75 18.14 -11.10
C GLU A 94 13.66 18.61 -9.65
N LEU A 95 12.61 18.19 -8.92
CA LEU A 95 12.38 18.55 -7.53
C LEU A 95 13.36 17.83 -6.57
N ARG A 96 13.76 16.61 -6.92
CA ARG A 96 14.62 15.72 -6.10
C ARG A 96 15.74 15.09 -6.95
N PRO A 97 16.74 15.88 -7.38
CA PRO A 97 17.86 15.38 -8.19
C PRO A 97 18.79 14.42 -7.42
N ARG A 98 18.70 14.39 -6.10
CA ARG A 98 19.43 13.49 -5.19
C ARG A 98 18.49 12.58 -4.40
N HIS A 99 17.39 12.16 -5.02
CA HIS A 99 16.48 11.19 -4.42
C HIS A 99 17.20 9.87 -4.14
N ILE A 100 16.70 9.11 -3.17
CA ILE A 100 17.11 7.73 -2.93
C ILE A 100 16.19 6.75 -3.65
N HIS A 101 14.93 7.12 -3.89
CA HIS A 101 14.01 6.40 -4.77
C HIS A 101 12.97 7.31 -5.39
N ILE A 102 12.36 6.87 -6.49
CA ILE A 102 11.13 7.45 -7.02
C ILE A 102 9.96 6.69 -6.37
N PRO A 103 9.13 7.33 -5.52
CA PRO A 103 7.99 6.66 -4.91
C PRO A 103 7.06 6.08 -5.97
N ARG A 104 6.83 4.78 -5.87
CA ARG A 104 5.91 4.09 -6.76
C ARG A 104 4.49 4.63 -6.55
N SER A 105 3.85 5.03 -7.63
CA SER A 105 2.44 5.45 -7.59
C SER A 105 1.51 4.30 -7.94
N GLN A 106 0.46 4.11 -7.15
CA GLN A 106 -0.61 3.17 -7.41
C GLN A 106 -1.91 3.97 -7.60
N VAL A 107 -2.27 4.23 -8.86
CA VAL A 107 -3.48 4.97 -9.20
C VAL A 107 -4.64 4.01 -9.30
N VAL A 108 -5.68 4.27 -8.51
CA VAL A 108 -6.94 3.52 -8.53
C VAL A 108 -8.06 4.44 -8.94
N VAL A 109 -8.74 4.12 -10.04
CA VAL A 109 -9.93 4.85 -10.47
C VAL A 109 -11.11 4.39 -9.61
N MET A 110 -11.67 5.32 -8.85
CA MET A 110 -12.82 5.10 -7.99
C MET A 110 -14.06 4.85 -8.85
N LYS A 111 -14.74 3.75 -8.54
CA LYS A 111 -16.03 3.36 -9.11
C LYS A 111 -17.04 3.28 -7.98
N GLU A 112 -18.31 3.09 -8.29
CA GLU A 112 -19.37 2.93 -7.27
C GLU A 112 -19.06 1.79 -6.29
N GLU A 113 -18.52 0.67 -6.77
CA GLU A 113 -18.06 -0.47 -5.95
C GLU A 113 -16.90 -0.14 -4.98
N HIS A 114 -16.24 1.00 -5.16
CA HIS A 114 -15.16 1.48 -4.30
C HIS A 114 -15.66 2.48 -3.23
N ALA A 115 -16.97 2.70 -3.10
CA ALA A 115 -17.54 3.63 -2.12
C ALA A 115 -17.08 3.35 -0.68
N ASP A 116 -16.85 2.09 -0.32
CA ASP A 116 -16.38 1.68 1.01
C ASP A 116 -14.97 2.22 1.34
N TRP A 117 -14.21 2.72 0.36
CA TRP A 117 -12.90 3.31 0.57
C TRP A 117 -12.91 4.82 0.83
N LEU A 118 -14.07 5.47 0.71
CA LEU A 118 -14.22 6.87 1.11
C LEU A 118 -14.06 7.02 2.62
N PRO A 119 -13.56 8.17 3.09
CA PRO A 119 -13.48 8.47 4.52
C PRO A 119 -14.87 8.61 5.13
N GLU A 120 -15.01 8.25 6.40
CA GLU A 120 -16.23 8.51 7.19
C GLU A 120 -16.21 9.89 7.84
N ALA A 121 -15.02 10.40 8.12
CA ALA A 121 -14.79 11.70 8.74
C ALA A 121 -13.70 12.52 8.02
N PRO A 122 -13.75 13.86 8.09
CA PRO A 122 -12.67 14.71 7.60
C PRO A 122 -11.33 14.34 8.25
N GLY A 123 -10.26 14.31 7.44
CA GLY A 123 -8.90 14.07 7.93
C GLY A 123 -8.47 12.61 8.01
N GLU A 124 -9.35 11.64 7.77
CA GLU A 124 -8.97 10.21 7.69
C GLU A 124 -8.08 9.90 6.47
N VAL A 125 -8.16 10.74 5.44
CA VAL A 125 -7.36 10.66 4.21
C VAL A 125 -6.82 12.04 3.87
N SER A 126 -5.73 12.08 3.09
CA SER A 126 -5.19 13.35 2.60
C SER A 126 -5.80 13.67 1.24
N ALA A 127 -6.51 14.79 1.13
CA ALA A 127 -6.98 15.27 -0.16
C ALA A 127 -5.79 15.73 -1.02
N LEU A 128 -5.75 15.30 -2.28
CA LEU A 128 -4.82 15.78 -3.29
C LEU A 128 -5.47 16.81 -4.20
N TYR A 129 -6.76 16.63 -4.51
CA TYR A 129 -7.51 17.49 -5.42
C TYR A 129 -9.01 17.40 -5.14
N GLY A 130 -9.72 18.51 -5.35
CA GLY A 130 -11.18 18.57 -5.25
C GLY A 130 -11.74 18.40 -3.82
N GLU A 131 -13.06 18.43 -3.73
CA GLU A 131 -13.78 18.16 -2.49
C GLU A 131 -14.05 16.65 -2.36
N VAL A 132 -13.60 16.06 -1.25
CA VAL A 132 -13.71 14.61 -1.02
C VAL A 132 -15.05 14.30 -0.35
N PRO A 133 -15.92 13.47 -0.95
CA PRO A 133 -17.16 13.07 -0.31
C PRO A 133 -16.89 12.16 0.89
N LEU A 134 -17.73 12.30 1.91
CA LEU A 134 -17.75 11.39 3.06
C LEU A 134 -18.75 10.26 2.81
N LYS A 135 -18.42 9.04 3.22
CA LYS A 135 -19.38 7.93 3.26
C LYS A 135 -20.11 7.86 4.61
N PRO A 136 -21.28 7.21 4.66
CA PRO A 136 -21.91 6.89 5.93
C PRO A 136 -21.02 6.01 6.81
N PRO A 137 -21.10 6.12 8.15
CA PRO A 137 -20.34 5.26 9.05
C PRO A 137 -20.61 3.77 8.82
N GLU A 138 -19.54 2.97 8.66
CA GLU A 138 -19.63 1.52 8.51
C GLU A 138 -19.86 0.84 9.87
N PRO A 139 -20.83 -0.09 10.03
CA PRO A 139 -20.94 -0.88 11.25
C PRO A 139 -19.70 -1.74 11.51
N THR A 140 -19.26 -1.82 12.77
CA THR A 140 -18.08 -2.58 13.19
C THR A 140 -18.14 -4.05 12.76
N GLU A 141 -19.31 -4.67 12.83
CA GLU A 141 -19.56 -6.06 12.47
C GLU A 141 -19.36 -6.30 10.97
N ARG A 142 -19.74 -5.32 10.13
CA ARG A 142 -19.54 -5.38 8.69
C ARG A 142 -18.05 -5.30 8.34
N LEU A 143 -17.31 -4.40 8.99
CA LEU A 143 -15.85 -4.30 8.84
C LEU A 143 -15.17 -5.62 9.22
N ARG A 144 -15.52 -6.19 10.38
CA ARG A 144 -14.98 -7.48 10.84
C ARG A 144 -15.29 -8.61 9.86
N ALA A 145 -16.53 -8.71 9.38
CA ALA A 145 -16.93 -9.74 8.42
C ALA A 145 -16.15 -9.64 7.11
N ARG A 146 -15.93 -8.42 6.59
CA ARG A 146 -15.09 -8.19 5.41
C ARG A 146 -13.65 -8.61 5.64
N ASP A 147 -13.06 -8.14 6.74
CA ASP A 147 -11.67 -8.46 7.10
C ASP A 147 -11.47 -9.97 7.31
N LEU A 148 -12.45 -10.65 7.90
CA LEU A 148 -12.47 -12.11 8.07
C LEU A 148 -12.54 -12.85 6.74
N ALA A 149 -13.40 -12.39 5.82
CA ALA A 149 -13.53 -12.98 4.49
C ALA A 149 -12.21 -12.88 3.72
N GLU A 150 -11.54 -11.73 3.80
CA GLU A 150 -10.23 -11.49 3.21
C GLU A 150 -9.17 -12.43 3.80
N LEU A 151 -9.13 -12.63 5.12
CA LEU A 151 -8.20 -13.57 5.75
C LEU A 151 -8.46 -15.02 5.34
N LYS A 152 -9.74 -15.42 5.23
CA LYS A 152 -10.12 -16.75 4.73
C LYS A 152 -9.72 -16.96 3.25
N SER A 153 -9.69 -15.88 2.46
CA SER A 153 -9.26 -15.94 1.06
C SER A 153 -7.75 -16.18 0.89
N LEU A 154 -6.95 -16.09 1.97
CA LEU A 154 -5.51 -16.31 1.91
C LEU A 154 -5.14 -17.76 1.59
N GLY A 155 -5.95 -18.75 1.99
CA GLY A 155 -5.65 -20.18 1.75
C GLY A 155 -5.35 -20.49 0.26
N PRO A 156 -6.30 -20.22 -0.66
CA PRO A 156 -6.07 -20.41 -2.10
C PRO A 156 -4.93 -19.57 -2.69
N LEU A 157 -4.54 -18.47 -2.05
CA LEU A 157 -3.35 -17.72 -2.46
C LEU A 157 -2.08 -18.45 -2.02
N LEU A 158 -1.98 -18.82 -0.74
CA LEU A 158 -0.85 -19.54 -0.16
C LEU A 158 -0.55 -20.84 -0.92
N ASP A 159 -1.59 -21.60 -1.27
CA ASP A 159 -1.45 -22.86 -2.03
C ASP A 159 -0.80 -22.64 -3.42
N ARG A 160 -1.06 -21.50 -4.06
CA ARG A 160 -0.57 -21.18 -5.41
C ARG A 160 0.77 -20.46 -5.42
N LEU A 161 1.19 -19.83 -4.32
CA LEU A 161 2.42 -19.03 -4.29
C LEU A 161 3.68 -19.80 -4.70
N PRO A 162 3.89 -21.07 -4.31
CA PRO A 162 5.05 -21.84 -4.78
C PRO A 162 5.16 -21.91 -6.31
N GLU A 163 4.02 -22.12 -7.00
CA GLU A 163 3.95 -22.17 -8.47
C GLU A 163 4.27 -20.81 -9.11
N GLN A 164 3.99 -19.70 -8.40
CA GLN A 164 4.26 -18.35 -8.89
C GLN A 164 5.73 -17.94 -8.77
N VAL A 165 6.55 -18.69 -8.02
CA VAL A 165 7.94 -18.34 -7.71
C VAL A 165 8.96 -19.23 -8.42
N ILE A 166 8.64 -20.52 -8.66
CA ILE A 166 9.60 -21.52 -9.13
C ILE A 166 10.31 -21.18 -10.45
N ASP A 167 9.61 -20.51 -11.37
CA ASP A 167 10.11 -20.13 -12.70
C ASP A 167 10.55 -18.65 -12.78
N ARG A 168 10.65 -17.96 -11.64
CA ARG A 168 11.01 -16.53 -11.55
C ARG A 168 12.46 -16.35 -11.15
N ILE A 169 13.13 -15.45 -11.85
CA ILE A 169 14.51 -15.05 -11.60
C ILE A 169 14.67 -13.54 -11.77
N ASP A 170 15.63 -12.95 -11.05
CA ASP A 170 16.00 -11.54 -11.20
C ASP A 170 14.79 -10.60 -11.00
N LEU A 171 14.59 -9.63 -11.89
CA LEU A 171 13.49 -8.65 -11.86
C LEU A 171 12.09 -9.29 -11.82
N GLU A 172 11.93 -10.56 -12.20
CA GLU A 172 10.66 -11.26 -12.07
C GLU A 172 10.23 -11.45 -10.61
N TYR A 173 11.16 -11.47 -9.64
CA TYR A 173 10.79 -11.44 -8.21
C TYR A 173 10.05 -10.16 -7.85
N TYR A 174 10.33 -9.04 -8.51
CA TYR A 174 9.61 -7.80 -8.27
C TYR A 174 8.13 -7.96 -8.65
N ARG A 175 7.82 -8.67 -9.75
CA ARG A 175 6.43 -8.92 -10.16
C ARG A 175 5.67 -9.76 -9.11
N VAL A 176 6.31 -10.79 -8.57
CA VAL A 176 5.73 -11.58 -7.47
C VAL A 176 5.52 -10.71 -6.23
N LEU A 177 6.52 -9.90 -5.87
CA LEU A 177 6.40 -8.99 -4.74
C LEU A 177 5.20 -8.05 -4.89
N ARG A 178 4.98 -7.51 -6.10
CA ARG A 178 3.85 -6.64 -6.41
C ARG A 178 2.49 -7.34 -6.27
N MET A 179 2.43 -8.63 -6.54
CA MET A 179 1.24 -9.42 -6.33
C MET A 179 0.95 -9.64 -4.83
N VAL A 180 1.96 -9.74 -3.97
CA VAL A 180 1.75 -10.09 -2.55
C VAL A 180 1.74 -8.89 -1.62
N CYS A 181 2.42 -7.79 -1.94
CA CYS A 181 2.61 -6.67 -1.00
C CYS A 181 1.30 -6.00 -0.55
N TYR A 182 0.31 -5.92 -1.44
CA TYR A 182 -1.01 -5.36 -1.14
C TYR A 182 -1.87 -6.29 -0.28
N VAL A 183 -1.52 -7.59 -0.20
CA VAL A 183 -2.17 -8.59 0.66
C VAL A 183 -1.47 -8.66 2.02
N VAL A 184 -0.13 -8.64 2.02
CA VAL A 184 0.68 -8.71 3.25
C VAL A 184 0.40 -7.53 4.17
N SER A 185 0.43 -6.31 3.64
CA SER A 185 0.31 -5.08 4.46
C SER A 185 -0.98 -5.00 5.29
N PRO A 186 -2.18 -5.28 4.75
CA PRO A 186 -3.41 -5.24 5.55
C PRO A 186 -3.64 -6.49 6.42
N SER A 187 -2.99 -7.63 6.15
CA SER A 187 -3.33 -8.89 6.81
C SER A 187 -3.19 -8.86 8.35
N PRO A 188 -2.10 -8.33 8.95
CA PRO A 188 -2.03 -8.24 10.41
C PRO A 188 -3.05 -7.27 11.03
N VAL A 189 -3.45 -6.21 10.31
CA VAL A 189 -4.51 -5.29 10.74
C VAL A 189 -5.85 -6.02 10.80
N ARG A 190 -6.14 -6.84 9.78
CA ARG A 190 -7.35 -7.66 9.70
C ARG A 190 -7.40 -8.72 10.81
N VAL A 191 -6.27 -9.31 11.19
CA VAL A 191 -6.19 -10.23 12.34
C VAL A 191 -6.60 -9.50 13.62
N LEU A 192 -6.02 -8.33 13.87
CA LEU A 192 -6.36 -7.52 15.03
C LEU A 192 -7.82 -7.06 15.03
N SER A 193 -8.40 -6.77 13.86
CA SER A 193 -9.78 -6.25 13.77
C SER A 193 -10.83 -7.23 14.30
N GLN A 194 -10.52 -8.53 14.33
CA GLN A 194 -11.39 -9.56 14.89
C GLN A 194 -11.52 -9.48 16.42
N MET A 195 -10.49 -8.96 17.09
CA MET A 195 -10.40 -8.98 18.56
C MET A 195 -10.43 -7.57 19.18
N HIS A 196 -10.03 -6.55 18.44
CA HIS A 196 -9.92 -5.18 18.96
C HIS A 196 -11.32 -4.55 19.14
N PRO A 197 -11.60 -3.85 20.25
CA PRO A 197 -12.90 -3.22 20.50
C PRO A 197 -13.24 -2.11 19.50
N ASP A 198 -12.23 -1.45 18.95
CA ASP A 198 -12.35 -0.44 17.90
C ASP A 198 -11.52 -0.84 16.67
N PRO A 199 -12.07 -1.67 15.76
CA PRO A 199 -11.31 -2.10 14.58
C PRO A 199 -11.05 -0.98 13.58
N LYS A 200 -11.82 0.11 13.59
CA LYS A 200 -11.58 1.26 12.70
C LYS A 200 -10.30 1.98 13.06
N HIS A 201 -10.04 2.16 14.36
CA HIS A 201 -8.79 2.75 14.84
C HIS A 201 -7.56 2.03 14.31
N LEU A 202 -7.59 0.68 14.22
CA LEU A 202 -6.45 -0.10 13.71
C LEU A 202 -6.05 0.29 12.28
N TRP A 203 -7.02 0.61 11.44
CA TRP A 203 -6.78 1.03 10.06
C TRP A 203 -6.16 2.42 9.95
N ALA A 204 -6.26 3.25 11.00
CA ALA A 204 -5.59 4.54 11.09
C ALA A 204 -4.12 4.43 11.54
N LEU A 205 -3.74 3.34 12.23
CA LEU A 205 -2.39 3.14 12.74
C LEU A 205 -1.35 3.00 11.61
N ASN A 206 -0.14 3.49 11.86
CA ASN A 206 1.03 3.09 11.08
C ASN A 206 1.47 1.67 11.46
N ARG A 207 2.47 1.12 10.77
CA ARG A 207 2.91 -0.27 10.97
C ARG A 207 3.54 -0.47 12.34
N THR A 208 4.26 0.52 12.85
CA THR A 208 4.79 0.55 14.22
C THR A 208 3.67 0.38 15.25
N GLY A 209 2.56 1.11 15.09
CA GLY A 209 1.37 0.98 15.92
C GLY A 209 0.74 -0.40 15.81
N VAL A 210 0.57 -0.92 14.59
CA VAL A 210 0.03 -2.28 14.35
C VAL A 210 0.89 -3.35 15.02
N ILE A 211 2.22 -3.27 14.91
CA ILE A 211 3.16 -4.20 15.54
C ILE A 211 3.01 -4.19 17.06
N ARG A 212 2.83 -3.01 17.67
CA ARG A 212 2.60 -2.87 19.12
C ARG A 212 1.30 -3.55 19.53
N GLU A 213 0.22 -3.33 18.79
CA GLU A 213 -1.08 -3.97 19.06
C GLU A 213 -1.02 -5.49 18.86
N LEU A 214 -0.34 -6.00 17.83
CA LEU A 214 -0.11 -7.44 17.66
C LEU A 214 0.53 -8.06 18.90
N LYS A 215 1.62 -7.45 19.41
CA LYS A 215 2.29 -7.93 20.62
C LYS A 215 1.37 -7.87 21.84
N ARG A 216 0.59 -6.80 21.99
CA ARG A 216 -0.36 -6.62 23.10
C ARG A 216 -1.45 -7.68 23.11
N TYR A 217 -1.94 -8.10 21.94
CA TYR A 217 -2.98 -9.13 21.80
C TYR A 217 -2.42 -10.56 21.71
N GLY A 218 -1.13 -10.77 22.00
CA GLY A 218 -0.52 -12.10 22.04
C GLY A 218 -0.03 -12.64 20.70
N PHE A 219 -0.12 -11.86 19.62
CA PHE A 219 0.37 -12.24 18.28
C PHE A 219 1.86 -11.87 18.08
N GLY A 220 2.71 -12.21 19.06
CA GLY A 220 4.13 -11.85 19.05
C GLY A 220 4.89 -12.40 17.84
N GLU A 221 4.65 -13.66 17.48
CA GLU A 221 5.26 -14.30 16.31
C GLU A 221 4.91 -13.58 15.00
N LEU A 222 3.63 -13.24 14.81
CA LEU A 222 3.18 -12.48 13.64
C LEU A 222 3.76 -11.06 13.63
N ALA A 223 3.88 -10.42 14.79
CA ALA A 223 4.50 -9.09 14.91
C ALA A 223 5.97 -9.11 14.47
N ASP A 224 6.73 -10.12 14.91
CA ASP A 224 8.15 -10.26 14.59
C ASP A 224 8.34 -10.63 13.11
N ALA A 225 7.53 -11.55 12.57
CA ALA A 225 7.53 -11.86 11.14
C ALA A 225 7.20 -10.62 10.27
N TYR A 226 6.29 -9.76 10.74
CA TYR A 226 5.92 -8.53 10.03
C TYR A 226 7.05 -7.49 10.03
N VAL A 227 7.80 -7.38 11.13
CA VAL A 227 9.04 -6.59 11.18
C VAL A 227 10.08 -7.15 10.21
N ASP A 228 10.34 -8.46 10.26
CA ASP A 228 11.31 -9.14 9.39
C ASP A 228 11.01 -8.92 7.91
N TYR A 229 9.74 -8.97 7.52
CA TYR A 229 9.31 -8.68 6.16
C TYR A 229 9.73 -7.30 5.68
N TYR A 230 9.44 -6.25 6.46
CA TYR A 230 9.83 -4.89 6.07
C TYR A 230 11.33 -4.66 6.12
N MET A 231 12.03 -5.28 7.07
CA MET A 231 13.49 -5.20 7.15
C MET A 231 14.17 -5.92 5.97
N ALA A 232 13.64 -7.05 5.53
CA ALA A 232 14.06 -7.71 4.29
C ALA A 232 13.80 -6.81 3.07
N GLY A 233 12.69 -6.07 3.06
CA GLY A 233 12.38 -5.10 2.01
C GLY A 233 13.42 -3.99 1.92
N TRP A 234 13.86 -3.47 3.07
CA TRP A 234 14.96 -2.51 3.10
C TRP A 234 16.28 -3.10 2.58
N ALA A 235 16.62 -4.34 2.96
CA ALA A 235 17.81 -5.01 2.45
C ALA A 235 17.78 -5.13 0.93
N ALA A 236 16.66 -5.61 0.36
CA ALA A 236 16.47 -5.73 -1.08
C ALA A 236 16.59 -4.38 -1.81
N PHE A 237 15.99 -3.33 -1.24
CA PHE A 237 16.10 -1.97 -1.79
C PHE A 237 17.55 -1.47 -1.78
N THR A 238 18.27 -1.60 -0.66
CA THR A 238 19.66 -1.13 -0.56
C THR A 238 20.63 -1.92 -1.44
N GLY A 239 20.33 -3.17 -1.75
CA GLY A 239 21.06 -3.98 -2.74
C GLY A 239 20.77 -3.60 -4.20
N GLY A 240 19.88 -2.63 -4.44
CA GLY A 240 19.53 -2.17 -5.78
C GLY A 240 18.92 -3.26 -6.65
N PHE A 241 18.18 -4.20 -6.05
CA PHE A 241 17.56 -5.35 -6.72
C PHE A 241 18.53 -6.34 -7.40
N ARG A 242 19.84 -6.17 -7.20
CA ARG A 242 20.85 -7.04 -7.82
C ARG A 242 21.12 -8.30 -7.00
N ASP A 243 20.66 -8.33 -5.76
CA ASP A 243 20.79 -9.46 -4.86
C ASP A 243 19.52 -10.32 -4.90
N ASN A 244 19.58 -11.40 -5.68
CA ASN A 244 18.49 -12.38 -5.76
C ASN A 244 18.18 -13.05 -4.42
N GLU A 245 19.16 -13.18 -3.54
CA GLU A 245 18.93 -13.80 -2.23
C GLU A 245 18.16 -12.87 -1.30
N ALA A 246 18.44 -11.56 -1.36
CA ALA A 246 17.64 -10.56 -0.67
C ALA A 246 16.17 -10.59 -1.14
N MET A 247 15.94 -10.74 -2.45
CA MET A 247 14.59 -10.86 -3.01
C MET A 247 13.88 -12.15 -2.59
N ARG A 248 14.57 -13.30 -2.60
CA ARG A 248 14.02 -14.57 -2.12
C ARG A 248 13.66 -14.50 -0.64
N CYS A 249 14.55 -13.93 0.17
CA CYS A 249 14.31 -13.72 1.60
C CYS A 249 13.06 -12.86 1.80
N LEU A 250 12.93 -11.73 1.09
CA LEU A 250 11.76 -10.87 1.15
C LEU A 250 10.45 -11.62 0.80
N LEU A 251 10.45 -12.43 -0.26
CA LEU A 251 9.28 -13.21 -0.65
C LEU A 251 8.94 -14.31 0.36
N ALA A 252 9.95 -14.98 0.92
CA ALA A 252 9.76 -15.95 1.99
C ALA A 252 9.14 -15.30 3.23
N ARG A 253 9.61 -14.11 3.64
CA ARG A 253 9.02 -13.35 4.76
C ARG A 253 7.59 -12.88 4.46
N ALA A 254 7.31 -12.49 3.22
CA ALA A 254 5.95 -12.18 2.78
C ALA A 254 5.01 -13.37 3.00
N TYR A 255 5.43 -14.56 2.56
CA TYR A 255 4.68 -15.81 2.75
C TYR A 255 4.42 -16.08 4.23
N THR A 256 5.46 -16.01 5.08
CA THR A 256 5.32 -16.26 6.52
C THR A 256 4.29 -15.33 7.17
N VAL A 257 4.27 -14.04 6.84
CA VAL A 257 3.26 -13.10 7.40
C VAL A 257 1.84 -13.52 7.00
N LEU A 258 1.64 -13.92 5.74
CA LEU A 258 0.34 -14.36 5.25
C LEU A 258 -0.11 -15.68 5.90
N GLU A 259 0.80 -16.64 6.01
CA GLU A 259 0.55 -17.93 6.65
C GLU A 259 0.16 -17.77 8.13
N LEU A 260 0.93 -16.98 8.89
CA LEU A 260 0.64 -16.69 10.29
C LEU A 260 -0.69 -15.94 10.45
N SER A 261 -1.00 -15.01 9.54
CA SER A 261 -2.27 -14.29 9.54
C SER A 261 -3.46 -15.20 9.25
N HIS A 262 -3.30 -16.15 8.32
CA HIS A 262 -4.31 -17.15 8.00
C HIS A 262 -4.54 -18.11 9.16
N ARG A 263 -3.47 -18.62 9.78
CA ARG A 263 -3.53 -19.52 10.94
C ARG A 263 -4.24 -18.87 12.13
N ALA A 264 -3.93 -17.60 12.43
CA ALA A 264 -4.56 -16.87 13.52
C ALA A 264 -6.10 -16.84 13.44
N VAL A 265 -6.67 -16.83 12.23
CA VAL A 265 -8.13 -16.84 12.04
C VAL A 265 -8.74 -18.23 12.18
N GLN A 266 -8.00 -19.28 11.81
CA GLN A 266 -8.46 -20.65 11.99
C GLN A 266 -8.63 -20.98 13.47
N GLU A 267 -7.74 -20.46 14.32
CA GLU A 267 -7.80 -20.63 15.78
C GLU A 267 -8.93 -19.83 16.42
N VAL A 268 -9.23 -18.63 15.91
CA VAL A 268 -10.34 -17.78 16.41
C VAL A 268 -11.72 -18.28 15.96
N SER A 269 -11.79 -19.02 14.86
CA SER A 269 -13.04 -19.55 14.29
C SER A 269 -13.36 -20.99 14.71
N ALA A 270 -12.47 -21.65 15.46
CA ALA A 270 -12.62 -23.02 15.97
C ALA A 270 -13.26 -23.03 17.37
#